data_AF-A0A8H7SHR4-F1
#
_entry.id   AF-A0A8H7SHR4-F1
#
_cell.length_a   1.000
_cell.length_b   1.000
_cell.length_c   1.000
_cell.angle_alpha   90.00
_cell.angle_beta   90.00
_cell.angle_gamma   90.00
#
_symmetry.space_group_name_H-M   'P 1'
#
loop_
_entity.id
_entity.type
_entity.pdbx_description
1 polymer ?
#
loop_
_entity_poly.entity_id
_entity_poly.type
_entity_poly.pdbx_seq_one_letter_code
_entity_poly.pdbx_strand_id
1 'polypeptide(L)'
;MKIENNNTELSFDVNCPKEKRGRRMIVKTFQVKAHQEPQLCPVNACSVYLQKRPACTATTLFVNSLRPNNPISVRTIQGWLTKLLHLSTSENRVSIRSIASSLALQVGIPKEDIVTLGNWTSSTTFENHYRREHLSQFDFTNSLISYMDIDNSDDNEEFFDAEDMDSG
;
A
#
# COMPACT_ATOMS: atom_id res chain seq x y z
N MET A 1 -19.54 -1.66 -11.66
CA MET A 1 -19.08 -2.40 -10.47
C MET A 1 -20.19 -3.35 -10.10
N LYS A 2 -19.92 -4.66 -10.11
CA LYS A 2 -20.84 -5.66 -9.58
C LYS A 2 -20.35 -6.04 -8.19
N ILE A 3 -21.31 -6.26 -7.27
CA ILE A 3 -21.04 -6.67 -5.91
C ILE A 3 -21.93 -7.88 -5.64
N GLU A 4 -21.31 -9.02 -5.38
CA GLU A 4 -22.00 -10.23 -4.95
C GLU A 4 -21.67 -10.45 -3.47
N ASN A 5 -22.70 -10.62 -2.64
CA ASN A 5 -22.58 -10.81 -1.20
C ASN A 5 -23.28 -12.11 -0.81
N ASN A 6 -22.52 -13.06 -0.25
CA ASN A 6 -23.03 -14.35 0.21
C ASN A 6 -22.96 -14.51 1.75
N ASN A 7 -22.95 -13.39 2.49
CA ASN A 7 -22.72 -13.28 3.94
C ASN A 7 -21.33 -13.68 4.44
N THR A 8 -20.57 -14.46 3.68
CA THR A 8 -19.21 -14.90 4.03
C THR A 8 -18.12 -14.16 3.27
N GLU A 9 -18.45 -13.56 2.14
CA GLU A 9 -17.52 -12.93 1.22
C GLU A 9 -18.23 -11.89 0.35
N LEU A 10 -17.48 -10.87 -0.06
CA LEU A 10 -17.84 -9.92 -1.11
C LEU A 10 -16.95 -10.14 -2.32
N SER A 11 -17.56 -10.27 -3.50
CA SER A 11 -16.85 -10.22 -4.78
C SER A 11 -17.08 -8.89 -5.46
N PHE A 12 -15.99 -8.24 -5.86
CA PHE A 12 -16.00 -6.93 -6.51
C PHE A 12 -15.42 -7.00 -7.91
N ASP A 13 -16.21 -6.60 -8.90
CA ASP A 13 -15.72 -6.39 -10.27
C ASP A 13 -15.36 -4.92 -10.48
N VAL A 14 -14.07 -4.61 -10.59
CA VAL A 14 -13.58 -3.26 -10.91
C VAL A 14 -13.04 -3.23 -12.32
N ASN A 15 -13.55 -2.26 -13.08
CA ASN A 15 -13.03 -1.94 -14.39
C ASN A 15 -11.67 -1.27 -14.22
N CYS A 16 -10.64 -1.83 -14.85
CA CYS A 16 -9.28 -1.28 -14.87
C CYS A 16 -9.04 -0.59 -16.24
N PRO A 17 -9.53 0.65 -16.45
CA PRO A 17 -9.53 1.28 -17.77
C PRO A 17 -8.14 1.54 -18.34
N LYS A 18 -7.10 1.59 -17.49
CA LYS A 18 -5.70 1.80 -17.89
C LYS A 18 -5.01 0.52 -18.37
N GLU A 19 -5.59 -0.65 -18.14
CA GLU A 19 -5.05 -1.92 -18.59
C GLU A 19 -5.88 -2.44 -19.77
N LYS A 20 -5.21 -2.71 -20.90
CA LYS A 20 -5.85 -3.21 -22.12
C LYS A 20 -5.22 -4.53 -22.52
N ARG A 21 -6.04 -5.57 -22.75
CA ARG A 21 -5.62 -6.82 -23.39
C ARG A 21 -6.38 -6.94 -24.71
N GLY A 22 -5.67 -6.92 -25.84
CA GLY A 22 -6.31 -6.99 -27.17
C GLY A 22 -7.37 -5.90 -27.40
N ARG A 23 -7.07 -4.64 -27.02
CA ARG A 23 -7.97 -3.46 -27.11
C ARG A 23 -9.23 -3.49 -26.23
N ARG A 24 -9.43 -4.51 -25.38
CA ARG A 24 -10.52 -4.57 -24.40
C ARG A 24 -10.06 -4.13 -23.02
N MET A 25 -10.94 -3.44 -22.28
CA MET A 25 -10.72 -3.12 -20.87
C MET A 25 -10.70 -4.41 -20.06
N ILE A 26 -9.76 -4.50 -19.11
CA ILE A 26 -9.68 -5.63 -18.19
C ILE A 26 -10.61 -5.36 -16.99
N VAL A 27 -11.42 -6.34 -16.64
CA VAL A 27 -12.14 -6.39 -15.36
C VAL A 27 -11.29 -7.23 -14.42
N LYS A 28 -10.92 -6.66 -13.27
CA LYS A 28 -10.30 -7.41 -12.18
C LYS A 28 -11.36 -7.69 -11.13
N THR A 29 -11.42 -8.95 -10.71
CA THR A 29 -12.27 -9.39 -9.61
C THR A 29 -11.42 -9.52 -8.35
N PHE A 30 -11.90 -8.94 -7.25
CA PHE A 30 -11.26 -9.08 -5.92
C PHE A 30 -12.29 -9.61 -4.94
N GLN A 31 -11.81 -10.45 -4.05
CA GLN A 31 -12.60 -11.07 -3.02
C GLN A 31 -12.22 -10.51 -1.65
N VAL A 32 -13.23 -10.20 -0.85
CA VAL A 32 -13.06 -9.72 0.52
C VAL A 32 -13.85 -10.62 1.45
N LYS A 33 -13.14 -11.37 2.27
CA LYS A 33 -13.73 -12.33 3.22
C LYS A 33 -14.30 -11.64 4.46
N ALA A 34 -15.28 -12.27 5.06
CA ALA A 34 -15.83 -11.84 6.34
C ALA A 34 -14.77 -11.96 7.44
N HIS A 35 -14.73 -10.95 8.30
CA HIS A 35 -13.92 -10.98 9.51
C HIS A 35 -14.74 -11.58 10.66
N GLN A 36 -14.08 -12.26 11.59
CA GLN A 36 -14.73 -12.87 12.75
C GLN A 36 -15.37 -11.81 13.66
N GLU A 37 -14.70 -10.66 13.82
CA GLU A 37 -15.23 -9.54 14.59
C GLU A 37 -16.16 -8.66 13.74
N PRO A 38 -17.46 -8.54 14.08
CA PRO A 38 -18.45 -7.85 13.23
C PRO A 38 -18.18 -6.35 13.04
N GLN A 39 -17.52 -5.69 14.00
CA GLN A 39 -17.18 -4.26 13.92
C GLN A 39 -16.04 -3.99 12.94
N LEU A 40 -15.16 -4.97 12.73
CA LEU A 40 -14.06 -4.92 11.78
C LEU A 40 -14.38 -5.61 10.45
N CYS A 41 -15.57 -6.22 10.34
CA CYS A 41 -15.94 -7.04 9.20
C CYS A 41 -16.37 -6.20 7.99
N PRO A 42 -15.59 -6.20 6.89
CA PRO A 42 -15.94 -5.44 5.69
C PRO A 42 -17.20 -5.98 4.99
N VAL A 43 -17.45 -7.28 5.06
CA VAL A 43 -18.68 -7.92 4.52
C VAL A 43 -19.91 -7.40 5.24
N ASN A 44 -19.87 -7.39 6.58
CA ASN A 44 -20.94 -6.85 7.41
C ASN A 44 -21.14 -5.35 7.18
N ALA A 45 -20.04 -4.57 7.18
CA ALA A 45 -20.09 -3.14 6.95
C ALA A 45 -20.71 -2.79 5.59
N CYS A 46 -20.35 -3.52 4.53
CA CYS A 46 -20.92 -3.33 3.20
C CYS A 46 -22.41 -3.72 3.16
N SER A 47 -22.78 -4.83 3.80
CA SER A 47 -24.18 -5.27 3.89
C SER A 47 -25.06 -4.20 4.54
N VAL A 48 -24.66 -3.72 5.74
CA VAL A 48 -25.37 -2.65 6.45
C VAL A 48 -25.41 -1.36 5.63
N TYR A 49 -24.31 -1.03 4.94
CA TYR A 49 -24.26 0.12 4.05
C TYR A 49 -25.28 0.00 2.92
N LEU A 50 -25.34 -1.13 2.23
CA LEU A 50 -26.27 -1.37 1.11
C LEU A 50 -27.73 -1.37 1.57
N GLN A 51 -28.02 -1.89 2.76
CA GLN A 51 -29.37 -1.84 3.36
C GLN A 51 -29.82 -0.41 3.69
N LYS A 52 -28.90 0.42 4.20
CA LYS A 52 -29.17 1.83 4.54
C LYS A 52 -29.03 2.77 3.36
N ARG A 53 -28.57 2.26 2.21
CA ARG A 53 -28.31 3.07 1.02
C ARG A 53 -29.65 3.61 0.49
N PRO A 54 -29.77 4.93 0.25
CA PRO A 54 -30.99 5.48 -0.32
C PRO A 54 -31.25 4.91 -1.72
N ALA A 55 -32.53 4.72 -2.04
CA ALA A 55 -32.96 4.35 -3.39
C ALA A 55 -32.49 5.43 -4.38
N CYS A 56 -31.68 5.04 -5.37
CA CYS A 56 -31.07 5.93 -6.34
C CYS A 56 -30.73 5.19 -7.63
N THR A 57 -30.53 5.95 -8.71
CA THR A 57 -30.12 5.41 -10.01
C THR A 57 -28.60 5.37 -10.18
N ALA A 58 -27.84 5.80 -9.17
CA ALA A 58 -26.39 5.85 -9.22
C ALA A 58 -25.78 4.44 -9.31
N THR A 59 -24.93 4.23 -10.31
CA THR A 59 -24.22 2.96 -10.55
C THR A 59 -22.92 2.82 -9.74
N THR A 60 -22.55 3.86 -8.98
CA THR A 60 -21.39 3.86 -8.09
C THR A 60 -21.73 3.20 -6.76
N LEU A 61 -20.71 2.66 -6.08
CA LEU A 61 -20.88 2.10 -4.73
C LEU A 61 -21.21 3.20 -3.73
N PHE A 62 -20.37 4.24 -3.67
CA PHE A 62 -20.56 5.36 -2.75
C PHE A 62 -21.53 6.37 -3.33
N VAL A 63 -22.58 6.69 -2.56
CA VAL A 63 -23.60 7.69 -2.89
C VAL A 63 -23.70 8.77 -1.82
N ASN A 64 -24.04 9.98 -2.25
CA ASN A 64 -24.22 11.11 -1.35
C ASN A 64 -25.55 10.99 -0.60
N SER A 65 -25.51 11.08 0.74
CA SER A 65 -26.70 10.91 1.58
C SER A 65 -27.79 11.97 1.38
N LEU A 66 -27.41 13.19 0.99
CA LEU A 66 -28.35 14.30 0.74
C LEU A 66 -28.83 14.34 -0.71
N ARG A 67 -27.97 13.94 -1.66
CA ARG A 67 -28.26 13.92 -3.10
C ARG A 67 -27.80 12.61 -3.73
N PRO A 68 -28.54 11.50 -3.55
CA PRO A 68 -28.08 10.15 -3.90
C PRO A 68 -27.68 9.93 -5.36
N ASN A 69 -28.26 10.70 -6.28
CA ASN A 69 -27.94 10.63 -7.71
C ASN A 69 -26.71 11.46 -8.09
N ASN A 70 -26.18 12.27 -7.16
CA ASN A 70 -24.94 13.02 -7.37
C ASN A 70 -23.76 12.15 -6.92
N PRO A 71 -22.81 11.85 -7.82
CA PRO A 71 -21.68 11.00 -7.48
C PRO A 71 -20.79 11.67 -6.43
N ILE A 72 -20.30 10.89 -5.48
CA ILE A 72 -19.27 11.35 -4.54
C ILE A 72 -17.95 11.47 -5.31
N SER A 73 -17.29 12.62 -5.19
CA SER A 73 -15.99 12.84 -5.81
C SER A 73 -14.89 12.02 -5.13
N VAL A 74 -13.88 11.59 -5.89
CA VAL A 74 -12.68 10.94 -5.35
C VAL A 74 -12.01 11.81 -4.27
N ARG A 75 -11.99 13.13 -4.46
CA ARG A 75 -11.44 14.09 -3.50
C ARG A 75 -12.16 14.06 -2.16
N THR A 76 -13.48 13.88 -2.17
CA THR A 76 -14.30 13.77 -0.95
C THR A 76 -13.93 12.51 -0.18
N ILE A 77 -13.87 11.36 -0.87
CA ILE A 77 -13.49 10.08 -0.26
C ILE A 77 -12.07 10.15 0.29
N GLN A 78 -11.12 10.70 -0.49
CA GLN A 78 -9.75 10.92 -0.04
C GLN A 78 -9.70 11.77 1.23
N GLY A 79 -10.48 12.86 1.28
CA GLY A 79 -10.57 13.71 2.47
C GLY A 79 -11.08 12.96 3.71
N TRP A 80 -12.08 12.08 3.57
CA TRP A 80 -12.55 11.23 4.67
C TRP A 80 -11.48 10.24 5.13
N LEU A 81 -10.80 9.59 4.21
CA LEU A 81 -9.71 8.65 4.49
C LEU A 81 -8.53 9.34 5.20
N THR A 82 -8.13 10.52 4.74
CA THR A 82 -7.08 11.31 5.38
C THR A 82 -7.47 11.71 6.80
N LYS A 83 -8.72 12.18 7.01
CA LYS A 83 -9.21 12.50 8.36
C LYS A 83 -9.19 11.28 9.28
N LEU A 84 -9.66 10.13 8.80
CA LEU A 84 -9.65 8.89 9.58
C LEU A 84 -8.21 8.51 9.98
N LEU A 85 -7.27 8.59 9.05
CA LEU A 85 -5.85 8.34 9.34
C LEU A 85 -5.31 9.27 10.43
N HIS A 86 -5.62 10.57 10.38
CA HIS A 86 -5.13 11.53 11.38
C HIS A 86 -5.75 11.31 12.77
N LEU A 87 -6.89 10.62 12.85
CA LEU A 87 -7.45 10.19 14.14
C LEU A 87 -6.78 8.93 14.69
N SER A 88 -6.22 8.10 13.80
CA SER A 88 -5.61 6.81 14.16
C SER A 88 -4.10 6.90 14.40
N THR A 89 -3.43 7.95 13.94
CA THR A 89 -1.99 8.14 14.15
C THR A 89 -1.60 9.61 14.14
N SER A 90 -0.60 9.96 14.93
CA SER A 90 0.05 11.29 14.96
C SER A 90 1.16 11.44 13.91
N GLU A 91 1.44 10.39 13.14
CA GLU A 91 2.49 10.41 12.15
C GLU A 91 2.15 11.27 10.93
N ASN A 92 3.11 12.11 10.53
CA ASN A 92 2.95 12.98 9.38
C ASN A 92 3.20 12.22 8.06
N ARG A 93 2.50 12.63 7.00
CA ARG A 93 2.67 12.15 5.61
C ARG A 93 2.42 10.65 5.41
N VAL A 94 1.58 10.05 6.25
CA VAL A 94 1.26 8.62 6.12
C VAL A 94 0.13 8.38 5.13
N SER A 95 0.26 7.33 4.33
CA SER A 95 -0.80 6.85 3.43
C SER A 95 -1.34 5.50 3.90
N ILE A 96 -2.65 5.27 3.68
CA ILE A 96 -3.31 4.00 4.03
C ILE A 96 -2.58 2.83 3.39
N ARG A 97 -2.18 2.99 2.11
CA ARG A 97 -1.46 1.95 1.37
C ARG A 97 -0.16 1.58 2.06
N SER A 98 0.62 2.58 2.49
CA SER A 98 1.90 2.34 3.16
C SER A 98 1.73 1.63 4.50
N ILE A 99 0.77 2.05 5.33
CA ILE A 99 0.46 1.35 6.60
C ILE A 99 0.03 -0.09 6.32
N ALA A 100 -0.99 -0.28 5.49
CA ALA A 100 -1.60 -1.58 5.27
C ALA A 100 -0.61 -2.58 4.66
N SER A 101 0.17 -2.16 3.66
CA SER A 101 1.17 -3.03 3.03
C SER A 101 2.36 -3.35 3.92
N SER A 102 2.81 -2.40 4.75
CA SER A 102 3.89 -2.67 5.71
C SER A 102 3.42 -3.64 6.80
N LEU A 103 2.21 -3.46 7.33
CA LEU A 103 1.62 -4.41 8.27
C LEU A 103 1.45 -5.79 7.63
N ALA A 104 0.91 -5.86 6.40
CA ALA A 104 0.77 -7.11 5.65
C ALA A 104 2.11 -7.88 5.56
N LEU A 105 3.20 -7.16 5.27
CA LEU A 105 4.54 -7.75 5.21
C LEU A 105 4.99 -8.27 6.58
N GLN A 106 4.71 -7.53 7.65
CA GLN A 106 5.04 -7.92 9.03
C GLN A 106 4.34 -9.19 9.50
N VAL A 107 3.08 -9.41 9.09
CA VAL A 107 2.34 -10.67 9.35
C VAL A 107 2.79 -11.81 8.43
N GLY A 108 3.72 -11.56 7.50
CA GLY A 108 4.30 -12.58 6.62
C GLY A 108 3.51 -12.82 5.34
N ILE A 109 2.66 -11.89 4.91
CA ILE A 109 2.06 -11.96 3.58
C ILE A 109 3.18 -11.81 2.53
N PRO A 110 3.26 -12.69 1.52
CA PRO A 110 4.34 -12.64 0.55
C PRO A 110 4.39 -11.30 -0.19
N LYS A 111 5.62 -10.83 -0.44
CA LYS A 111 5.85 -9.49 -1.00
C LYS A 111 5.22 -9.33 -2.37
N GLU A 112 5.29 -10.37 -3.20
CA GLU A 112 4.69 -10.48 -4.51
C GLU A 112 3.16 -10.32 -4.46
N ASP A 113 2.51 -10.88 -3.44
CA ASP A 113 1.06 -10.73 -3.24
C ASP A 113 0.72 -9.31 -2.82
N ILE A 114 1.53 -8.70 -1.94
CA ILE A 114 1.37 -7.30 -1.53
C ILE A 114 1.55 -6.37 -2.72
N VAL A 115 2.55 -6.62 -3.57
CA VAL A 115 2.83 -5.80 -4.78
C VAL A 115 1.69 -5.92 -5.79
N THR A 116 1.20 -7.14 -5.99
CA THR A 116 0.07 -7.43 -6.88
C THR A 116 -1.20 -6.75 -6.37
N LEU A 117 -1.52 -6.89 -5.09
CA LEU A 117 -2.72 -6.31 -4.47
C LEU A 117 -2.64 -4.78 -4.37
N GLY A 118 -1.44 -4.25 -4.11
CA GLY A 118 -1.13 -2.81 -4.11
C GLY A 118 -1.18 -2.17 -5.49
N ASN A 119 -1.27 -2.99 -6.55
CA ASN A 119 -1.26 -2.58 -7.95
C ASN A 119 -0.05 -1.69 -8.29
N TRP A 120 1.14 -2.07 -7.81
CA TRP A 120 2.39 -1.41 -8.16
C TRP A 120 3.04 -2.05 -9.38
N THR A 121 3.80 -1.25 -10.12
CA THR A 121 4.51 -1.69 -11.32
C THR A 121 5.68 -2.61 -11.02
N SER A 122 6.29 -2.50 -9.82
CA SER A 122 7.38 -3.35 -9.40
C SER A 122 7.49 -3.44 -7.87
N SER A 123 8.19 -4.47 -7.38
CA SER A 123 8.55 -4.61 -5.97
C SER A 123 9.39 -3.45 -5.46
N THR A 124 10.26 -2.89 -6.31
CA THR A 124 11.10 -1.73 -5.95
C THR A 124 10.25 -0.50 -5.65
N THR A 125 9.13 -0.30 -6.36
CA THR A 125 8.21 0.80 -6.05
C THR A 125 7.61 0.65 -4.65
N PHE A 126 7.24 -0.57 -4.26
CA PHE A 126 6.77 -0.86 -2.90
C PHE A 126 7.86 -0.53 -1.86
N GLU A 127 9.03 -1.12 -2.03
CA GLU A 127 10.14 -1.02 -1.07
C GLU A 127 10.58 0.42 -0.83
N ASN A 128 10.71 1.21 -1.91
CA ASN A 128 11.26 2.56 -1.81
C ASN A 128 10.23 3.61 -1.35
N HIS A 129 8.94 3.42 -1.64
CA HIS A 129 7.94 4.47 -1.45
C HIS A 129 6.82 4.13 -0.47
N TYR A 130 6.64 2.86 -0.13
CA TYR A 130 5.49 2.39 0.63
C TYR A 130 5.86 1.49 1.83
N ARG A 131 7.00 0.79 1.79
CA ARG A 131 7.50 0.00 2.93
C ARG A 131 8.05 0.92 4.02
N ARG A 132 7.43 0.88 5.20
CA ARG A 132 7.76 1.77 6.32
C ARG A 132 9.03 1.37 7.07
N GLU A 133 9.27 0.07 7.23
CA GLU A 133 10.42 -0.44 7.99
C GLU A 133 11.76 -0.04 7.39
N HIS A 134 11.82 0.14 6.06
CA HIS A 134 13.04 0.59 5.38
C HIS A 134 13.37 2.07 5.64
N LEU A 135 12.46 2.85 6.21
CA LEU A 135 12.65 4.29 6.42
C LEU A 135 13.05 4.66 7.85
N SER A 136 13.03 3.73 8.81
CA SER A 136 13.45 4.03 10.18
C SER A 136 14.09 2.81 10.83
N GLN A 137 15.33 2.99 11.29
CA GLN A 137 16.12 2.10 12.18
C GLN A 137 16.95 0.98 11.53
N PHE A 138 17.60 1.22 10.38
CA PHE A 138 18.83 0.46 10.13
C PHE A 138 19.99 1.22 10.79
N ASP A 139 20.58 0.64 11.83
CA ASP A 139 21.84 1.12 12.40
C ASP A 139 22.96 0.75 11.43
N PHE A 140 23.09 1.58 10.39
CA PHE A 140 24.11 1.43 9.35
C PHE A 140 25.51 1.37 9.96
N THR A 141 25.75 2.19 10.98
CA THR A 141 27.06 2.33 11.62
C THR A 141 27.49 1.02 12.28
N ASN A 142 26.66 0.44 13.16
CA ASN A 142 27.02 -0.80 13.86
C ASN A 142 26.94 -2.04 12.95
N SER A 143 26.09 -2.02 11.92
CA SER A 143 25.96 -3.14 10.97
C SER A 143 27.10 -3.21 9.96
N LEU A 144 27.72 -2.06 9.59
CA LEU A 144 28.84 -2.03 8.64
C LEU A 144 30.20 -2.21 9.33
N ILE A 145 30.37 -1.65 10.54
CA ILE A 145 31.66 -1.74 11.26
C ILE A 145 31.97 -3.18 11.67
N SER A 146 30.96 -3.95 12.11
CA SER A 146 31.14 -5.37 12.46
C SER A 146 31.63 -6.26 11.32
N TYR A 147 31.47 -5.83 10.06
CA TYR A 147 31.98 -6.54 8.88
C TYR A 147 33.44 -6.17 8.54
N MET A 148 33.88 -4.95 8.90
CA MET A 148 35.22 -4.45 8.61
C MET A 148 36.25 -4.79 9.71
N ASP A 149 35.80 -5.21 10.89
CA ASP A 149 36.66 -5.62 11.99
C ASP A 149 37.12 -7.09 11.91
N ILE A 150 36.71 -7.84 10.88
CA ILE A 150 37.05 -9.28 10.73
C ILE A 150 38.29 -9.54 9.87
N ASP A 151 38.81 -8.55 9.14
CA ASP A 151 39.99 -8.76 8.25
C ASP A 151 41.13 -7.74 8.48
N ASN A 152 41.25 -7.19 9.69
CA ASN A 152 42.47 -6.47 10.11
C ASN A 152 43.44 -7.38 10.89
N SER A 153 43.69 -8.57 10.35
CA SER A 153 44.91 -9.31 10.65
C SER A 153 45.58 -9.67 9.33
N ASP A 154 46.65 -8.95 9.02
CA ASP A 154 47.52 -9.11 7.85
C ASP A 154 46.92 -8.68 6.51
N ASP A 155 47.09 -7.41 6.15
CA ASP A 155 47.94 -7.09 4.98
C ASP A 155 48.33 -5.61 4.98
N ASN A 156 49.64 -5.38 4.84
CA ASN A 156 50.26 -4.06 4.79
C ASN A 156 49.84 -3.34 3.50
N GLU A 157 48.79 -2.50 3.55
CA GLU A 157 48.49 -1.58 2.46
C GLU A 157 49.34 -0.31 2.62
N GLU A 158 50.51 -0.32 1.98
CA GLU A 158 51.44 0.78 1.91
C GLU A 158 50.81 1.93 1.09
N PHE A 159 50.51 3.04 1.77
CA PHE A 159 49.96 4.25 1.17
C PHE A 159 51.05 4.98 0.38
N PHE A 160 51.02 4.90 -0.95
CA PHE A 160 51.93 5.66 -1.80
C PHE A 160 51.46 7.11 -1.88
N ASP A 161 52.19 8.00 -1.19
CA ASP A 161 52.09 9.44 -1.42
C ASP A 161 52.54 9.76 -2.85
N ALA A 162 51.74 10.57 -3.57
CA ALA A 162 52.10 11.07 -4.89
C ALA A 162 53.21 12.12 -4.73
N GLU A 163 54.43 11.78 -5.15
CA GLU A 163 55.51 12.76 -5.29
C GLU A 163 55.18 13.73 -6.44
N ASP A 164 55.03 15.01 -6.11
CA ASP A 164 55.03 16.11 -7.07
C ASP A 164 56.42 16.21 -7.71
N MET A 165 56.58 15.67 -8.92
CA MET A 165 57.70 16.03 -9.79
C MET A 165 57.40 17.35 -10.51
N ASP A 166 57.88 18.44 -9.92
CA ASP A 166 58.17 19.67 -10.67
C ASP A 166 59.66 19.67 -11.05
N SER A 167 59.97 19.77 -12.35
CA SER A 167 61.17 20.41 -12.93
C SER A 167 61.26 20.13 -14.43
N GLY A 168 61.12 21.19 -15.24
CA GLY A 168 61.43 21.22 -16.67
C GLY A 168 61.02 22.52 -17.33
#